data_AF-A0A2D6KUU1-F1
#
_entry.id   AF-A0A2D6KUU1-F1
#
_cell.length_a   1.000
_cell.length_b   1.000
_cell.length_c   1.000
_cell.angle_alpha   90.00
_cell.angle_beta   90.00
_cell.angle_gamma   90.00
#
_symmetry.space_group_name_H-M   'P 1'
#
loop_
_entity.id
_entity.type
_entity.pdbx_description
1 polymer ?
#
loop_
_entity_poly.entity_id
_entity_poly.type
_entity_poly.pdbx_seq_one_letter_code
_entity_poly.pdbx_strand_id
1 'polypeptide(L)'
;MDMGKLAVEFAKETLPYWENLRIKDVALFGSLARKIKGSFSREPGDADTLLFHSSNPFLESYEGELQRRKDLSDREKYVLLSQEFELQGIDLSALLRNPIIAEGIAHEKLQVHCLDVRFFSDEMYKQKMIALNTDPCFYQNIFVDALLFDPETSKFDVCVDQKYPVTAAV
;
A
#
# COMPACT_ATOMS: atom_id res chain seq x y z
N MET A 1 2.15 2.61 -19.82
CA MET A 1 2.01 3.49 -18.64
C MET A 1 3.27 3.36 -17.80
N ASP A 2 3.72 4.47 -17.19
CA ASP A 2 4.86 4.46 -16.27
C ASP A 2 4.37 4.09 -14.86
N MET A 3 4.77 2.92 -14.36
CA MET A 3 4.34 2.40 -13.05
C MET A 3 4.92 3.22 -11.88
N GLY A 4 6.13 3.76 -12.03
CA GLY A 4 6.73 4.62 -11.02
C GLY A 4 5.97 5.94 -10.88
N LYS A 5 5.60 6.55 -12.02
CA LYS A 5 4.77 7.74 -12.03
C LYS A 5 3.39 7.47 -11.41
N LEU A 6 2.75 6.36 -11.79
CA LEU A 6 1.45 5.95 -11.23
C LEU A 6 1.48 5.87 -9.70
N ALA A 7 2.49 5.20 -9.14
CA ALA A 7 2.66 5.08 -7.70
C ALA A 7 2.90 6.41 -6.99
N VAL A 8 3.71 7.30 -7.58
CA VAL A 8 3.99 8.63 -7.03
C VAL A 8 2.74 9.50 -7.02
N GLU A 9 1.96 9.49 -8.10
CA GLU A 9 0.69 10.21 -8.16
C GLU A 9 -0.29 9.68 -7.12
N PHE A 10 -0.41 8.35 -6.98
CA PHE A 10 -1.23 7.75 -5.92
C PHE A 10 -0.80 8.21 -4.51
N ALA A 11 0.50 8.13 -4.19
CA ALA A 11 0.98 8.57 -2.88
C ALA A 11 0.67 10.06 -2.63
N LYS A 12 0.87 10.92 -3.63
CA LYS A 12 0.56 12.36 -3.54
C LYS A 12 -0.91 12.63 -3.31
N GLU A 13 -1.79 11.98 -4.07
CA GLU A 13 -3.24 12.16 -3.93
C GLU A 13 -3.75 11.65 -2.58
N THR A 14 -3.04 10.71 -1.92
CA THR A 14 -3.41 10.27 -0.57
C THR A 14 -2.93 11.21 0.55
N LEU A 15 -1.87 12.02 0.34
CA LEU A 15 -1.27 12.88 1.38
C LEU A 15 -2.29 13.72 2.18
N PRO A 16 -3.27 14.40 1.54
CA PRO A 16 -4.22 15.25 2.27
C PRO A 16 -5.08 14.47 3.28
N TYR A 17 -5.14 13.15 3.17
CA TYR A 17 -5.97 12.28 4.00
C TYR A 17 -5.18 11.57 5.10
N TRP A 18 -3.85 11.72 5.15
CA TRP A 18 -3.02 10.92 6.04
C TRP A 18 -3.38 11.13 7.52
N GLU A 19 -3.62 12.36 7.94
CA GLU A 19 -4.01 12.67 9.32
C GLU A 19 -5.36 12.03 9.68
N ASN A 20 -6.39 12.28 8.86
CA ASN A 20 -7.75 11.80 9.09
C ASN A 20 -7.82 10.26 9.13
N LEU A 21 -7.05 9.60 8.26
CA LEU A 21 -7.01 8.14 8.16
C LEU A 21 -5.93 7.51 9.02
N ARG A 22 -5.19 8.30 9.80
CA ARG A 22 -4.05 7.82 10.60
C ARG A 22 -3.02 7.04 9.76
N ILE A 23 -2.89 7.37 8.48
CA ILE A 23 -1.84 6.85 7.61
C ILE A 23 -0.54 7.46 8.11
N LYS A 24 0.44 6.60 8.33
CA LYS A 24 1.78 6.95 8.79
C LYS A 24 2.74 7.09 7.63
N ASP A 25 2.62 6.21 6.64
CA ASP A 25 3.39 6.23 5.41
C ASP A 25 2.65 5.51 4.28
N VAL A 26 3.04 5.82 3.05
CA VAL A 26 2.73 5.02 1.86
C VAL A 26 4.02 4.33 1.43
N ALA A 27 3.93 3.06 1.08
CA ALA A 27 5.06 2.29 0.57
C ALA A 27 4.76 1.69 -0.79
N LEU A 28 5.83 1.50 -1.57
CA LEU A 28 5.86 0.60 -2.70
C LEU A 28 6.49 -0.71 -2.26
N PHE A 29 5.95 -1.82 -2.75
CA PHE A 29 6.58 -3.14 -2.59
C PHE A 29 6.55 -3.93 -3.90
N GLY A 30 6.89 -5.21 -3.85
CA GLY A 30 6.74 -6.11 -4.99
C GLY A 30 7.74 -5.84 -6.12
N SER A 31 7.30 -6.03 -7.37
CA SER A 31 8.20 -5.99 -8.54
C SER A 31 8.74 -4.59 -8.84
N LEU A 32 7.92 -3.55 -8.64
CA LEU A 32 8.30 -2.15 -8.84
C LEU A 32 9.34 -1.68 -7.82
N ALA A 33 9.16 -1.99 -6.53
CA ALA A 33 10.15 -1.63 -5.51
C ALA A 33 11.50 -2.33 -5.76
N ARG A 34 11.49 -3.63 -6.12
CA ARG A 34 12.71 -4.36 -6.50
C ARG A 34 13.38 -3.80 -7.76
N LYS A 35 12.60 -3.29 -8.72
CA LYS A 35 13.14 -2.61 -9.91
C LYS A 35 13.89 -1.34 -9.51
N ILE A 36 13.31 -0.53 -8.64
CA ILE A 36 13.94 0.70 -8.11
C ILE A 36 15.24 0.37 -7.36
N LYS A 37 15.25 -0.70 -6.56
CA LYS A 37 16.44 -1.19 -5.83
C LYS A 37 17.49 -1.86 -6.73
N GLY A 38 17.20 -2.07 -8.02
CA GLY A 38 18.09 -2.75 -8.96
C GLY A 38 18.13 -4.28 -8.81
N SER A 39 17.24 -4.88 -8.02
CA SER A 39 17.15 -6.34 -7.81
C SER A 39 16.13 -7.04 -8.73
N PHE A 40 15.46 -6.30 -9.62
CA PHE A 40 14.55 -6.84 -10.63
C PHE A 40 14.89 -6.28 -12.02
N SER A 41 15.15 -7.16 -12.99
CA SER A 41 15.60 -6.75 -14.33
C SER A 41 14.45 -6.52 -15.32
N ARG A 42 13.29 -7.16 -15.11
CA ARG A 42 12.12 -7.03 -16.00
C ARG A 42 11.36 -5.73 -15.74
N GLU A 43 10.41 -5.43 -16.60
CA GLU A 43 9.48 -4.32 -16.40
C GLU A 43 8.37 -4.75 -15.43
N PRO A 44 8.07 -3.97 -14.38
CA PRO A 44 6.95 -4.22 -13.49
C PRO A 44 5.62 -4.23 -14.25
N GLY A 45 4.75 -5.20 -13.93
CA GLY A 45 3.44 -5.34 -14.57
C GLY A 45 2.37 -4.40 -14.01
N ASP A 46 2.61 -3.91 -12.80
CA ASP A 46 1.72 -3.16 -11.92
C ASP A 46 2.54 -2.36 -10.87
N ALA A 47 1.82 -1.57 -10.08
CA ALA A 47 2.32 -0.86 -8.91
C ALA A 47 1.61 -1.38 -7.65
N ASP A 48 2.34 -2.17 -6.84
CA ASP A 48 1.88 -2.64 -5.54
C ASP A 48 2.15 -1.57 -4.48
N THR A 49 1.09 -0.92 -4.00
CA THR A 49 1.16 0.12 -2.98
C THR A 49 0.60 -0.37 -1.64
N LEU A 50 1.18 0.11 -0.55
CA LEU A 50 0.82 -0.26 0.82
C LEU A 50 0.63 1.00 1.67
N LEU A 51 -0.54 1.14 2.28
CA LEU A 51 -0.84 2.19 3.24
C LEU A 51 -0.50 1.68 4.65
N PHE A 52 0.57 2.19 5.25
CA PHE A 52 0.84 1.95 6.66
C PHE A 52 -0.03 2.86 7.51
N HIS A 53 -0.76 2.30 8.47
CA HIS A 53 -1.64 3.07 9.35
C HIS A 53 -1.48 2.69 10.81
N SER A 54 -1.98 3.53 11.73
CA SER A 54 -1.96 3.24 13.16
C SER A 54 -3.38 3.05 13.69
N SER A 55 -3.73 1.79 13.97
CA SER A 55 -5.00 1.39 14.60
C SER A 55 -6.22 2.04 13.96
N ASN A 56 -6.28 2.02 12.62
CA ASN A 56 -7.44 2.48 11.87
C ASN A 56 -8.35 1.27 11.59
N PRO A 57 -9.50 1.14 12.28
CA PRO A 57 -10.37 -0.02 12.12
C PRO A 57 -10.98 -0.14 10.71
N PHE A 58 -11.07 0.95 9.94
CA PHE A 58 -11.61 0.93 8.58
C PHE A 58 -10.61 0.34 7.60
N LEU A 59 -9.34 0.76 7.67
CA LEU A 59 -8.29 0.19 6.83
C LEU A 59 -8.03 -1.29 7.16
N GLU A 60 -8.19 -1.69 8.43
CA GLU A 60 -8.18 -3.10 8.85
C GLU A 60 -9.37 -3.89 8.28
N SER A 61 -10.57 -3.29 8.30
CA SER A 61 -11.77 -3.90 7.74
C SER A 61 -11.65 -4.09 6.23
N TYR A 62 -11.15 -3.06 5.53
CA TYR A 62 -10.85 -3.09 4.11
C TYR A 62 -9.87 -4.22 3.75
N GLU A 63 -8.71 -4.26 4.41
CA GLU A 63 -7.71 -5.32 4.16
C GLU A 63 -8.27 -6.71 4.47
N GLY A 64 -9.03 -6.84 5.55
CA GLY A 64 -9.72 -8.07 5.90
C GLY A 64 -10.73 -8.51 4.84
N GLU A 65 -11.43 -7.58 4.19
CA GLU A 65 -12.35 -7.89 3.10
C GLU A 65 -11.61 -8.32 1.83
N LEU A 66 -10.51 -7.64 1.47
CA LEU A 66 -9.66 -8.03 0.34
C LEU A 66 -9.12 -9.46 0.49
N GLN A 67 -8.72 -9.82 1.71
CA GLN A 67 -8.22 -11.16 2.01
C GLN A 67 -9.31 -12.24 1.90
N ARG A 68 -10.57 -11.91 2.21
CA ARG A 68 -11.72 -12.80 2.06
C ARG A 68 -12.19 -12.94 0.61
N ARG A 69 -12.18 -11.84 -0.15
CA ARG A 69 -12.74 -11.72 -1.50
C ARG A 69 -11.64 -11.60 -2.56
N LYS A 70 -10.98 -12.72 -2.83
CA LYS A 70 -9.89 -12.81 -3.84
C LYS A 70 -10.35 -12.69 -5.28
N ASP A 71 -11.66 -12.66 -5.50
CA ASP A 71 -12.31 -12.58 -6.81
C ASP A 71 -12.59 -11.13 -7.26
N LEU A 72 -12.31 -10.13 -6.42
CA LEU A 72 -12.55 -8.72 -6.75
C LEU A 72 -11.56 -8.19 -7.78
N SER A 73 -12.09 -7.52 -8.80
CA SER A 73 -11.31 -6.67 -9.70
C SER A 73 -10.76 -5.45 -8.95
N ASP A 74 -9.68 -4.85 -9.45
CA ASP A 74 -9.11 -3.65 -8.83
C ASP A 74 -10.13 -2.51 -8.74
N ARG A 75 -10.99 -2.35 -9.75
CA ARG A 75 -12.08 -1.37 -9.70
C ARG A 75 -13.01 -1.61 -8.50
N GLU A 76 -13.37 -2.85 -8.21
CA GLU A 76 -14.22 -3.17 -7.05
C GLU A 76 -13.48 -2.91 -5.73
N LYS A 77 -12.17 -3.22 -5.66
CA LYS A 77 -11.34 -2.89 -4.50
C LYS A 77 -11.32 -1.37 -4.24
N TYR A 78 -11.26 -0.56 -5.29
CA TYR A 78 -11.31 0.91 -5.16
C TYR A 78 -12.68 1.44 -4.78
N VAL A 79 -13.76 0.81 -5.24
CA VAL A 79 -15.12 1.17 -4.79
C VAL A 79 -15.28 0.87 -3.31
N LEU A 80 -14.80 -0.28 -2.82
CA LEU A 80 -14.79 -0.60 -1.40
C LEU A 80 -13.97 0.41 -0.59
N LEU A 81 -12.77 0.76 -1.07
CA LEU A 81 -11.93 1.79 -0.44
C LEU A 81 -12.64 3.14 -0.39
N SER A 82 -13.34 3.53 -1.47
CA SER A 82 -14.17 4.75 -1.54
C SER A 82 -15.26 4.77 -0.51
N GLN A 83 -16.01 3.68 -0.38
CA GLN A 83 -17.10 3.56 0.60
C GLN A 83 -16.58 3.74 2.02
N GLU A 84 -15.43 3.15 2.35
CA GLU A 84 -14.82 3.28 3.69
C GLU A 84 -14.33 4.70 3.98
N PHE A 85 -13.79 5.41 2.99
CA PHE A 85 -13.33 6.80 3.14
C PHE A 85 -14.52 7.77 3.25
N GLU A 86 -15.58 7.56 2.48
CA GLU A 86 -16.80 8.36 2.55
C GLU A 86 -17.43 8.30 3.95
N LEU A 87 -17.37 7.16 4.64
CA LEU A 87 -17.80 7.04 6.04
C LEU A 87 -17.01 7.92 7.01
N GLN A 88 -15.80 8.37 6.63
CA GLN A 88 -14.98 9.32 7.38
C GLN A 88 -15.14 10.77 6.90
N GLY A 89 -16.07 11.04 5.98
CA GLY A 89 -16.24 12.34 5.37
C GLY A 89 -15.14 12.70 4.37
N ILE A 90 -14.42 11.69 3.87
CA ILE A 90 -13.35 11.86 2.89
C ILE A 90 -13.88 11.58 1.49
N ASP A 91 -13.84 12.59 0.63
CA ASP A 91 -14.22 12.47 -0.77
C ASP A 91 -13.05 11.87 -1.59
N LEU A 92 -13.10 10.56 -1.85
CA LEU A 92 -12.12 9.85 -2.68
C LEU A 92 -12.24 10.19 -4.17
N SER A 93 -13.26 10.95 -4.59
CA SER A 93 -13.37 11.38 -5.99
C SER A 93 -12.20 12.25 -6.43
N ALA A 94 -11.49 12.90 -5.51
CA ALA A 94 -10.27 13.63 -5.85
C ALA A 94 -9.16 12.70 -6.37
N LEU A 95 -8.94 11.55 -5.70
CA LEU A 95 -7.96 10.54 -6.13
C LEU A 95 -8.34 9.95 -7.49
N LEU A 96 -9.64 9.72 -7.73
CA LEU A 96 -10.15 9.23 -9.01
C LEU A 96 -10.20 10.29 -10.11
N ARG A 97 -10.09 11.58 -9.78
CA ARG A 97 -9.99 12.68 -10.77
C ARG A 97 -8.58 12.78 -11.36
N ASN A 98 -7.56 12.21 -10.71
CA ASN A 98 -6.22 12.12 -11.28
C ASN A 98 -6.24 11.13 -12.47
N PRO A 99 -6.02 11.58 -13.72
CA PRO A 99 -6.18 10.73 -14.90
C PRO A 99 -5.23 9.52 -14.91
N ILE A 100 -4.04 9.66 -14.33
CA ILE A 100 -3.04 8.60 -14.29
C ILE A 100 -3.51 7.47 -13.38
N ILE A 101 -4.04 7.84 -12.19
CA ILE A 101 -4.58 6.88 -11.24
C ILE A 101 -5.83 6.20 -11.82
N ALA A 102 -6.75 6.98 -12.39
CA ALA A 102 -7.96 6.44 -13.00
C ALA A 102 -7.66 5.43 -14.12
N GLU A 103 -6.70 5.76 -15.00
CA GLU A 103 -6.24 4.85 -16.05
C GLU A 103 -5.57 3.60 -15.43
N GLY A 104 -4.76 3.77 -14.39
CA GLY A 104 -4.10 2.66 -13.70
C GLY A 104 -5.09 1.65 -13.11
N ILE A 105 -6.15 2.14 -12.47
CA ILE A 105 -7.23 1.31 -11.92
C ILE A 105 -8.00 0.61 -13.04
N ALA A 106 -8.35 1.34 -14.12
CA ALA A 106 -9.10 0.79 -15.24
C ALA A 106 -8.36 -0.35 -15.97
N HIS A 107 -7.03 -0.37 -15.89
CA HIS A 107 -6.16 -1.36 -16.53
C HIS A 107 -5.53 -2.37 -15.56
N GLU A 108 -5.99 -2.44 -14.31
CA GLU A 108 -5.49 -3.37 -13.29
C GLU A 108 -3.97 -3.21 -13.06
N LYS A 109 -3.54 -1.96 -12.91
CA LYS A 109 -2.12 -1.58 -12.75
C LYS A 109 -1.78 -0.98 -11.41
N LEU A 110 -2.76 -0.73 -10.55
CA LEU A 110 -2.54 -0.12 -9.25
C LEU A 110 -3.24 -0.94 -8.17
N GLN A 111 -2.45 -1.68 -7.40
CA GLN A 111 -2.94 -2.46 -6.27
C GLN A 111 -2.70 -1.67 -4.98
N VAL A 112 -3.72 -1.64 -4.11
CA VAL A 112 -3.65 -0.97 -2.82
C VAL A 112 -3.90 -1.98 -1.73
N HIS A 113 -2.97 -2.03 -0.79
CA HIS A 113 -3.06 -2.81 0.43
C HIS A 113 -3.00 -1.88 1.63
N CYS A 114 -3.46 -2.38 2.77
CA CYS A 114 -3.36 -1.67 4.05
C CYS A 114 -2.68 -2.56 5.09
N LEU A 115 -1.83 -1.97 5.94
CA LEU A 115 -1.19 -2.70 7.03
C LEU A 115 -1.00 -1.81 8.25
N ASP A 116 -1.38 -2.31 9.42
CA ASP A 116 -1.13 -1.60 10.67
C ASP A 116 0.37 -1.63 10.99
N VAL A 117 0.91 -0.51 11.46
CA VAL A 117 2.31 -0.41 11.91
C VAL A 117 2.64 -1.37 13.06
N ARG A 118 1.64 -1.90 13.77
CA ARG A 118 1.81 -3.02 14.71
C ARG A 118 2.44 -4.24 14.04
N PHE A 119 2.33 -4.42 12.73
CA PHE A 119 3.03 -5.47 12.00
C PHE A 119 4.53 -5.54 12.28
N PHE A 120 5.17 -4.39 12.56
CA PHE A 120 6.62 -4.32 12.80
C PHE A 120 7.01 -4.68 14.24
N SER A 121 6.13 -4.46 15.21
CA SER A 121 6.43 -4.54 16.65
C SER A 121 5.62 -5.58 17.44
N ASP A 122 4.46 -5.99 16.92
CA ASP A 122 3.53 -6.93 17.55
C ASP A 122 3.60 -8.27 16.82
N GLU A 123 4.24 -9.26 17.46
CA GLU A 123 4.43 -10.58 16.88
C GLU A 123 3.11 -11.31 16.66
N MET A 124 2.11 -11.14 17.53
CA MET A 124 0.80 -11.77 17.34
C MET A 124 0.08 -11.19 16.12
N TYR A 125 0.10 -9.86 15.98
CA TYR A 125 -0.48 -9.21 14.81
C TYR A 125 0.25 -9.62 13.52
N LYS A 126 1.59 -9.64 13.54
CA LYS A 126 2.42 -10.08 12.41
C LYS A 126 2.08 -11.50 11.97
N GLN A 127 2.05 -12.45 12.90
CA GLN A 127 1.73 -13.85 12.60
C GLN A 127 0.29 -14.00 12.05
N LYS A 128 -0.66 -13.23 12.56
CA LYS A 128 -2.03 -13.19 12.02
C LYS A 128 -2.02 -12.73 10.55
N MET A 129 -1.33 -11.64 10.23
CA MET A 129 -1.27 -11.13 8.86
C MET A 129 -0.56 -12.09 7.90
N ILE A 130 0.51 -12.75 8.35
CA ILE A 130 1.18 -13.80 7.57
C ILE A 130 0.23 -14.96 7.28
N ALA A 131 -0.52 -15.43 8.28
CA ALA A 131 -1.44 -16.56 8.11
C ALA A 131 -2.62 -16.26 7.15
N LEU A 132 -3.00 -14.99 7.01
CA LEU A 132 -4.07 -14.57 6.11
C LEU A 132 -3.59 -14.32 4.67
N ASN A 133 -2.28 -14.18 4.46
CA ASN A 133 -1.70 -13.94 3.15
C ASN A 133 -1.30 -15.25 2.46
N THR A 134 -1.62 -15.39 1.18
CA THR A 134 -1.24 -16.58 0.39
C THR A 134 0.03 -16.41 -0.43
N ASP A 135 0.60 -15.22 -0.49
CA ASP A 135 1.90 -15.00 -1.10
C ASP A 135 3.01 -15.42 -0.12
N PRO A 136 3.78 -16.49 -0.42
CA PRO A 136 4.88 -16.93 0.43
C PRO A 136 6.01 -15.90 0.54
N CYS A 137 6.08 -14.93 -0.37
CA CYS A 137 7.04 -13.84 -0.37
C CYS A 137 6.48 -12.55 0.28
N PHE A 138 5.22 -12.52 0.75
CA PHE A 138 4.59 -11.32 1.32
C PHE A 138 5.48 -10.64 2.37
N TYR A 139 5.99 -11.43 3.33
CA TYR A 139 6.90 -10.93 4.37
C TYR A 139 8.16 -10.29 3.79
N GLN A 140 8.83 -10.98 2.86
CA GLN A 140 10.05 -10.50 2.24
C GLN A 140 9.79 -9.21 1.44
N ASN A 141 8.68 -9.18 0.69
CA ASN A 141 8.32 -8.03 -0.12
C ASN A 141 8.12 -6.78 0.75
N ILE A 142 7.53 -6.91 1.95
CA ILE A 142 7.30 -5.78 2.86
C ILE A 142 8.55 -5.41 3.66
N PHE A 143 9.27 -6.36 4.26
CA PHE A 143 10.42 -6.01 5.11
C PHE A 143 11.69 -5.70 4.34
N VAL A 144 11.96 -6.45 3.28
CA VAL A 144 13.25 -6.40 2.59
C VAL A 144 13.17 -5.45 1.42
N ASP A 145 12.07 -5.44 0.68
CA ASP A 145 12.00 -4.75 -0.61
C ASP A 145 11.23 -3.44 -0.57
N ALA A 146 10.36 -3.23 0.42
CA ALA A 146 9.49 -2.07 0.41
C ALA A 146 10.25 -0.75 0.63
N LEU A 147 9.82 0.25 -0.12
CA LEU A 147 10.34 1.62 -0.09
C LEU A 147 9.20 2.56 0.31
N LEU A 148 9.44 3.44 1.26
CA LEU A 148 8.53 4.48 1.72
C LEU A 148 8.56 5.66 0.76
N PHE A 149 7.40 6.28 0.57
CA PHE A 149 7.25 7.54 -0.12
C PHE A 149 7.75 8.69 0.77
N ASP A 150 8.70 9.46 0.26
CA ASP A 150 9.13 10.73 0.83
C ASP A 150 8.32 11.89 0.21
N PRO A 151 7.45 12.57 0.99
CA PRO A 151 6.67 13.69 0.49
C PRO A 151 7.52 14.89 0.04
N GLU A 152 8.71 15.08 0.63
CA GLU A 152 9.58 16.23 0.33
C GLU A 152 10.24 16.07 -1.03
N THR A 153 10.74 14.87 -1.35
CA THR A 153 11.40 14.59 -2.62
C THR A 153 10.47 13.99 -3.68
N SER A 154 9.24 13.60 -3.30
CA SER A 154 8.27 12.91 -4.15
C SER A 154 8.80 11.60 -4.75
N LYS A 155 9.54 10.83 -3.95
CA LYS A 155 10.18 9.57 -4.39
C LYS A 155 9.91 8.45 -3.42
N PHE A 156 10.06 7.22 -3.92
CA PHE A 156 10.14 6.02 -3.10
C PHE A 156 11.59 5.59 -3.00
N ASP A 157 12.29 6.01 -1.95
CA ASP A 157 13.73 5.79 -1.80
C ASP A 157 14.18 5.52 -0.35
N VAL A 158 13.28 5.61 0.62
CA VAL A 158 13.55 5.28 2.02
C VAL A 158 13.17 3.82 2.28
N CYS A 159 14.10 2.95 2.67
CA CYS A 159 13.74 1.57 2.99
C CYS A 159 12.85 1.50 4.24
N VAL A 160 11.84 0.63 4.23
CA VAL A 160 10.91 0.45 5.35
C VAL A 160 11.63 0.12 6.66
N ASP A 161 12.66 -0.74 6.60
CA ASP A 161 13.45 -1.18 7.75
C ASP A 161 14.24 -0.06 8.46
N GLN A 162 14.48 1.07 7.78
CA GLN A 162 15.12 2.25 8.37
C GLN A 162 14.18 3.00 9.32
N LYS A 163 12.87 3.02 9.03
CA LYS A 163 11.86 3.71 9.84
C LYS A 163 11.16 2.78 10.83
N TYR A 164 10.92 1.54 10.41
CA TYR A 164 10.22 0.52 11.18
C TYR A 164 11.15 -0.66 11.45
N PRO A 165 12.13 -0.51 12.38
CA PRO A 165 13.03 -1.59 12.71
C PRO A 165 12.23 -2.75 13.32
N VAL A 166 12.44 -3.95 12.78
CA VAL A 166 11.90 -5.16 13.39
C VAL A 166 12.66 -5.35 14.69
N THR A 167 11.97 -5.32 15.83
CA THR A 167 12.53 -5.91 17.03
C THR A 167 12.70 -7.40 16.74
N ALA A 168 13.93 -7.83 16.47
CA ALA A 168 14.27 -9.24 16.51
C ALA A 168 13.82 -9.76 17.88
N ALA A 169 12.99 -10.79 17.88
CA ALA A 169 12.65 -11.48 19.11
C ALA A 169 13.96 -11.92 19.78
N VAL A 170 14.16 -11.46 21.03
CA VAL A 170 15.18 -11.99 21.93
C VAL A 170 14.73 -13.36 22.42
#